data_AF-A0A356E5D1-F1
#
_entry.id   AF-A0A356E5D1-F1
#
_cell.length_a   1.000
_cell.length_b   1.000
_cell.length_c   1.000
_cell.angle_alpha   90.00
_cell.angle_beta   90.00
_cell.angle_gamma   90.00
#
_symmetry.space_group_name_H-M   'P 1'
#
loop_
_entity.id
_entity.type
_entity.pdbx_description
1 polymer ?
#
loop_
_entity_poly.entity_id
_entity_poly.type
_entity_poly.pdbx_seq_one_letter_code
_entity_poly.pdbx_strand_id
1 'polypeptide(L)'
;MSKKSIENQEWKEKPLADNERLKDQSNFLRGTILDDLEDPLTGGFKGDNFQLIRFHGMYEQDDRDIRAERLEEKLEPLKFMLLRCRLPGGIIKPYR
;
A
#
# COMPACT_ATOMS: atom_id res chain seq x y z
N MET A 1 48.51 8.19 7.15
CA MET A 1 47.12 8.19 7.68
C MET A 1 46.34 7.12 6.94
N SER A 2 45.91 6.11 7.69
CA SER A 2 45.35 4.85 7.20
C SER A 2 44.10 5.08 6.33
N LYS A 3 44.12 4.56 5.10
CA LYS A 3 42.92 4.30 4.31
C LYS A 3 42.12 3.26 5.10
N LYS A 4 41.17 3.70 5.93
CA LYS A 4 40.16 2.82 6.49
C LYS A 4 39.33 2.29 5.32
N SER A 5 39.62 1.04 4.99
CA SER A 5 38.84 0.14 4.17
C SER A 5 37.35 0.29 4.49
N ILE A 6 36.57 0.74 3.52
CA ILE A 6 35.12 0.56 3.50
C ILE A 6 34.92 -0.88 3.03
N GLU A 7 35.10 -1.83 3.93
CA GLU A 7 34.95 -3.26 3.66
C GLU A 7 33.71 -3.75 4.42
N ASN A 8 32.82 -4.44 3.71
CA ASN A 8 31.52 -4.99 4.12
C ASN A 8 30.28 -4.09 3.96
N GLN A 9 29.88 -3.83 2.71
CA GLN A 9 28.51 -3.42 2.36
C GLN A 9 27.83 -4.45 1.46
N GLU A 10 27.87 -5.72 1.87
CA GLU A 10 27.26 -6.86 1.16
C GLU A 10 25.75 -6.65 0.85
N TRP A 11 25.06 -5.82 1.63
CA TRP A 11 23.65 -5.47 1.41
C TRP A 11 23.40 -4.56 0.21
N LYS A 12 24.41 -3.81 -0.27
CA LYS A 12 24.29 -2.99 -1.50
C LYS A 12 24.37 -3.82 -2.77
N GLU A 13 24.96 -5.00 -2.71
CA GLU A 13 25.10 -5.90 -3.86
C GLU A 13 23.84 -6.74 -4.10
N LYS A 14 22.93 -6.81 -3.10
CA LYS A 14 21.65 -7.49 -3.25
C LYS A 14 20.67 -6.65 -4.05
N PRO A 15 19.88 -7.25 -4.96
CA PRO A 15 18.86 -6.52 -5.68
C PRO A 15 17.86 -5.93 -4.68
N LEU A 16 17.48 -4.67 -4.91
CA LEU A 16 16.47 -3.99 -4.10
C LEU A 16 15.12 -4.72 -4.27
N ALA A 17 14.30 -4.68 -3.22
CA ALA A 17 12.93 -5.14 -3.31
C ALA A 17 12.16 -4.23 -4.30
N ASP A 18 11.17 -4.78 -5.00
CA ASP A 18 10.36 -4.03 -5.95
C ASP A 18 9.66 -2.81 -5.30
N ASN A 19 9.36 -2.90 -4.00
CA ASN A 19 8.82 -1.81 -3.21
C ASN A 19 9.73 -0.57 -3.15
N GLU A 20 11.04 -0.71 -3.35
CA GLU A 20 11.94 0.45 -3.40
C GLU A 20 11.80 1.22 -4.73
N ARG A 21 11.59 0.49 -5.85
CA ARG A 21 11.22 1.10 -7.14
C ARG A 21 9.91 1.88 -7.01
N LEU A 22 8.91 1.27 -6.37
CA LEU A 22 7.62 1.90 -6.08
C LEU A 22 7.81 3.24 -5.37
N LYS A 23 8.57 3.26 -4.26
CA LYS A 23 8.79 4.48 -3.47
C LYS A 23 9.47 5.57 -4.29
N ASP A 24 10.50 5.22 -5.05
CA ASP A 24 11.23 6.15 -5.92
C ASP A 24 10.32 6.79 -6.98
N GLN A 25 9.48 5.99 -7.64
CA GLN A 25 8.60 6.44 -8.73
C GLN A 25 7.30 7.11 -8.24
N SER A 26 6.96 6.97 -6.96
CA SER A 26 5.65 7.39 -6.43
C SER A 26 5.45 8.89 -6.21
N ASN A 27 6.44 9.74 -6.47
CA ASN A 27 6.38 11.18 -6.16
C ASN A 27 5.98 11.42 -4.68
N PHE A 28 6.87 11.04 -3.76
CA PHE A 28 6.63 11.13 -2.31
C PHE A 28 5.38 10.38 -1.85
N LEU A 29 5.23 9.13 -2.33
CA LEU A 29 4.12 8.23 -2.01
C LEU A 29 2.75 8.63 -2.58
N ARG A 30 2.65 9.72 -3.35
CA ARG A 30 1.39 10.19 -3.94
C ARG A 30 0.79 9.19 -4.92
N GLY A 31 1.61 8.67 -5.83
CA GLY A 31 1.19 7.79 -6.92
C GLY A 31 0.03 8.39 -7.74
N THR A 32 -0.83 7.50 -8.24
CA THR A 32 -2.08 7.83 -8.94
C THR A 32 -3.31 7.43 -8.12
N ILE A 33 -3.18 7.47 -6.78
CA ILE A 33 -4.22 7.02 -5.84
C ILE A 33 -5.54 7.77 -6.05
N LEU A 34 -5.49 9.06 -6.41
CA LEU A 34 -6.68 9.88 -6.66
C LEU A 34 -7.46 9.38 -7.89
N ASP A 35 -6.76 8.99 -8.95
CA ASP A 35 -7.38 8.50 -10.18
C ASP A 35 -8.14 7.19 -9.91
N ASP A 36 -7.57 6.31 -9.08
CA ASP A 36 -8.21 5.06 -8.66
C ASP A 36 -9.43 5.31 -7.75
N LEU A 37 -9.43 6.37 -6.94
CA LEU A 37 -10.57 6.76 -6.09
C LEU A 37 -11.72 7.35 -6.89
N GLU A 38 -11.45 7.95 -8.05
CA GLU A 38 -12.47 8.50 -8.95
C GLU A 38 -13.11 7.42 -9.84
N ASP A 39 -12.49 6.25 -9.97
CA ASP A 39 -13.00 5.13 -10.77
C ASP A 39 -14.19 4.42 -10.07
N PRO A 40 -15.41 4.50 -10.62
CA PRO A 40 -16.60 3.90 -10.01
C PRO A 40 -16.76 2.41 -10.31
N LEU A 41 -15.91 1.80 -11.16
CA LEU A 41 -16.14 0.45 -11.69
C LEU A 41 -15.60 -0.65 -10.75
N THR A 42 -14.31 -0.61 -10.42
CA THR A 42 -13.62 -1.71 -9.73
C THR A 42 -13.60 -1.59 -8.20
N GLY A 43 -13.87 -0.39 -7.66
CA GLY A 43 -13.93 -0.13 -6.22
C GLY A 43 -12.63 -0.44 -5.44
N GLY A 44 -11.49 -0.53 -6.13
CA GLY A 44 -10.19 -0.86 -5.54
C GLY A 44 -9.03 -0.31 -6.35
N PHE A 45 -7.82 -0.51 -5.82
CA PHE A 45 -6.60 0.10 -6.32
C PHE A 45 -5.87 -0.80 -7.31
N LYS A 46 -5.26 -0.19 -8.32
CA LYS A 46 -4.62 -0.91 -9.44
C LYS A 46 -3.10 -0.90 -9.30
N GLY A 47 -2.49 -2.03 -9.62
CA GLY A 47 -1.03 -2.19 -9.67
C GLY A 47 -0.32 -1.72 -8.41
N ASP A 48 0.60 -0.79 -8.60
CA ASP A 48 1.47 -0.20 -7.57
C ASP A 48 0.69 0.55 -6.46
N ASN A 49 -0.50 1.08 -6.76
CA ASN A 49 -1.32 1.80 -5.79
C ASN A 49 -1.77 0.90 -4.63
N PHE A 50 -1.97 -0.41 -4.86
CA PHE A 50 -2.31 -1.36 -3.79
C PHE A 50 -1.27 -1.39 -2.66
N GLN A 51 0.00 -1.12 -2.97
CA GLN A 51 1.04 -1.00 -1.96
C GLN A 51 1.13 0.43 -1.39
N LEU A 52 0.94 1.46 -2.21
CA LEU A 52 1.06 2.86 -1.80
C LEU A 52 0.00 3.30 -0.78
N ILE A 53 -1.23 2.79 -0.92
CA ILE A 53 -2.34 3.13 -0.01
C ILE A 53 -2.03 2.76 1.46
N ARG A 54 -1.15 1.77 1.69
CA ARG A 54 -0.74 1.35 3.04
C ARG A 54 0.00 2.45 3.80
N PHE A 55 0.72 3.33 3.09
CA PHE A 55 1.36 4.50 3.69
C PHE A 55 0.35 5.57 4.13
N HIS A 56 -0.86 5.54 3.56
CA HIS A 56 -1.98 6.42 3.90
C HIS A 56 -2.90 5.81 4.96
N GLY A 57 -2.50 4.68 5.57
CA GLY A 57 -3.31 3.97 6.56
C GLY A 57 -4.51 3.25 5.95
N MET A 58 -4.55 3.07 4.62
CA MET A 58 -5.60 2.38 3.90
C MET A 58 -5.15 0.96 3.56
N TYR A 59 -6.02 -0.01 3.77
CA TYR A 59 -5.78 -1.41 3.42
C TYR A 59 -6.96 -1.98 2.65
N GLU A 60 -6.74 -2.30 1.38
CA GLU A 60 -7.71 -3.02 0.57
C GLU A 60 -7.80 -4.47 1.04
N GLN A 61 -9.03 -4.90 1.27
CA GLN A 61 -9.40 -6.24 1.66
C GLN A 61 -10.61 -6.66 0.82
N ASP A 62 -10.96 -7.92 0.88
CA ASP A 62 -12.11 -8.46 0.19
C ASP A 62 -12.82 -9.53 1.04
N ASP A 63 -14.10 -9.72 0.74
CA ASP A 63 -14.93 -10.66 1.48
C ASP A 63 -14.54 -12.09 1.11
N ARG A 64 -13.89 -12.76 2.07
CA ARG A 64 -13.37 -14.11 1.89
C ARG A 64 -14.44 -15.17 1.95
N ASP A 65 -15.58 -14.89 2.56
CA ASP A 65 -16.64 -15.87 2.74
C ASP A 65 -17.37 -16.09 1.41
N ILE A 66 -17.57 -15.02 0.62
CA ILE A 66 -18.26 -15.08 -0.69
C ILE A 66 -17.31 -15.11 -1.90
N ARG A 67 -15.99 -15.12 -1.68
CA ARG A 67 -15.01 -15.01 -2.78
C ARG A 67 -15.17 -16.11 -3.83
N ALA A 68 -15.41 -17.34 -3.40
CA ALA A 68 -15.55 -18.48 -4.29
C ALA A 68 -16.83 -18.35 -5.16
N GLU A 69 -17.96 -18.03 -4.55
CA GLU A 69 -19.25 -17.82 -5.23
C GLU A 69 -19.14 -16.71 -6.28
N ARG A 70 -18.52 -15.57 -5.93
CA ARG A 70 -18.31 -14.46 -6.87
C ARG A 70 -17.42 -14.84 -8.04
N LEU A 71 -16.39 -15.65 -7.80
CA LEU A 71 -15.50 -16.13 -8.85
C LEU A 71 -16.25 -17.04 -9.85
N GLU A 72 -17.15 -17.90 -9.37
CA GLU A 72 -18.02 -18.73 -10.23
C GLU A 72 -18.95 -17.87 -11.08
N GLU A 73 -19.48 -16.78 -10.51
CA GLU A 73 -20.30 -15.78 -11.21
C GLU A 73 -19.49 -14.83 -12.11
N LYS A 74 -18.15 -14.98 -12.17
CA LYS A 74 -17.21 -14.10 -12.89
C LYS A 74 -17.28 -12.64 -12.44
N LEU A 75 -17.64 -12.42 -11.19
CA LEU A 75 -17.62 -11.12 -10.54
C LEU A 75 -16.26 -10.89 -9.89
N GLU A 76 -15.84 -9.62 -9.85
CA GLU A 76 -14.68 -9.23 -9.06
C GLU A 76 -14.93 -9.48 -7.56
N PRO A 77 -13.89 -9.75 -6.75
CA PRO A 77 -14.03 -9.87 -5.30
C PRO A 77 -14.75 -8.66 -4.73
N LEU A 78 -15.60 -8.88 -3.72
CA LEU A 78 -16.26 -7.78 -3.04
C LEU A 78 -15.22 -7.07 -2.16
N LYS A 79 -14.69 -5.96 -2.65
CA LYS A 79 -13.63 -5.20 -1.99
C LYS A 79 -14.19 -4.27 -0.92
N PHE A 80 -13.42 -4.09 0.14
CA PHE A 80 -13.65 -3.09 1.18
C PHE A 80 -12.32 -2.51 1.68
N MET A 81 -12.41 -1.34 2.31
CA MET A 81 -11.26 -0.57 2.76
C MET A 81 -11.22 -0.50 4.28
N LEU A 82 -10.16 -1.03 4.89
CA LEU A 82 -9.85 -0.77 6.28
C LEU A 82 -9.05 0.54 6.39
N LEU A 83 -9.58 1.49 7.16
CA LEU A 83 -8.89 2.73 7.50
C LEU A 83 -8.27 2.64 8.90
N ARG A 84 -6.97 2.93 8.98
CA ARG A 84 -6.22 2.98 10.23
C ARG A 84 -5.84 4.42 10.54
N CYS A 85 -6.47 4.97 11.57
CA CYS A 85 -6.09 6.28 12.10
C CYS A 85 -4.82 6.20 12.94
N ARG A 86 -3.93 7.19 12.78
CA ARG A 86 -2.77 7.39 13.66
C ARG A 86 -3.18 8.26 14.83
N LEU A 87 -3.29 7.66 16.02
CA LEU A 87 -3.67 8.34 17.26
C LEU A 87 -2.54 8.26 18.29
N PRO A 88 -1.68 9.30 18.42
CA PRO A 88 -0.63 9.32 19.44
C PRO A 88 -1.22 9.18 20.84
N GLY A 89 -0.76 8.16 21.58
CA GLY A 89 -1.26 7.86 22.92
C GLY A 89 -2.71 7.36 23.00
N GLY A 90 -3.37 7.08 21.85
CA GLY A 90 -4.76 6.62 21.82
C GLY A 90 -5.77 7.64 22.33
N ILE A 91 -5.38 8.90 22.49
CA ILE A 91 -6.24 9.95 23.03
C ILE A 91 -7.23 10.39 21.94
N ILE A 92 -8.51 10.12 22.17
CA ILE A 92 -9.60 10.61 21.34
C ILE A 92 -10.34 11.68 22.14
N LYS A 93 -10.38 12.90 21.61
CA LYS A 93 -11.16 13.99 22.19
C LYS A 93 -12.57 13.96 21.60
N PRO A 94 -13.63 14.12 22.41
CA PRO A 94 -14.97 14.29 21.88
C PRO A 94 -14.99 15.55 21.01
N TYR A 95 -15.59 15.43 19.82
CA TYR A 95 -15.91 16.59 19.00
C TYR A 95 -17.12 17.29 19.63
N ARG A 96 -17.08 18.63 19.69
CA ARG A 96 -18.14 19.47 20.26
C ARG A 96 -19.17 19.82 19.20
#